data_AF-A0A1G9E2S4-F1
#
_entry.id   AF-A0A1G9E2S4-F1
#
_cell.length_a   1.000
_cell.length_b   1.000
_cell.length_c   1.000
_cell.angle_alpha   90.00
_cell.angle_beta   90.00
_cell.angle_gamma   90.00
#
_symmetry.space_group_name_H-M   'P 1'
#
loop_
_entity.id
_entity.type
_entity.pdbx_description
1 polymer ?
#
loop_
_entity_poly.entity_id
_entity_poly.type
_entity_poly.pdbx_seq_one_letter_code
_entity_poly.pdbx_strand_id
1 'polypeptide(L)'
;MAERTESVTEQLDPEDSKIVTLARSARARIGAAEGAAVRDTDGRTYTGCTVGLTALRLTALQVAVATAVSSGAEGLEAAAVVTAAGEVDADSMAAVRELASTAPVLRANGDGEVVELSREV
;
A
#
# COMPACT_ATOMS: atom_id res chain seq x y z
N MET A 1 13.60 16.01 -8.95
CA MET A 1 13.11 14.64 -9.18
C MET A 1 11.62 14.74 -9.42
N ALA A 2 11.09 14.00 -10.39
CA ALA A 2 9.70 14.16 -10.83
C ALA A 2 8.93 12.87 -10.55
N GLU A 3 7.96 12.94 -9.65
CA GLU A 3 6.99 11.86 -9.44
C GLU A 3 6.04 11.82 -10.64
N ARG A 4 5.86 10.64 -11.24
CA ARG A 4 4.92 10.42 -12.33
C ARG A 4 3.72 9.64 -11.80
N THR A 5 2.57 10.30 -11.75
CA THR A 5 1.26 9.68 -11.52
C THR A 5 0.68 9.29 -12.88
N GLU A 6 0.55 7.99 -13.14
CA GLU A 6 -0.09 7.46 -14.36
C GLU A 6 -1.44 6.82 -14.02
N SER A 7 -2.47 7.08 -14.85
CA SER A 7 -3.75 6.38 -14.79
C SER A 7 -3.60 4.99 -15.42
N VAL A 8 -3.87 3.92 -14.67
CA VAL A 8 -3.58 2.55 -15.10
C VAL A 8 -4.69 2.04 -16.03
N THR A 9 -4.39 1.92 -17.33
CA THR A 9 -5.18 1.17 -18.33
C THR A 9 -4.54 -0.16 -18.72
N GLU A 10 -3.41 -0.51 -18.12
CA GLU A 10 -2.62 -1.69 -18.44
C GLU A 10 -2.89 -2.82 -17.45
N GLN A 11 -2.84 -4.07 -17.92
CA GLN A 11 -3.06 -5.23 -17.07
C GLN A 11 -1.92 -5.35 -16.05
N LEU A 12 -2.26 -5.24 -14.77
CA LEU A 12 -1.31 -5.33 -13.66
C LEU A 12 -0.56 -6.67 -13.68
N ASP A 13 0.69 -6.64 -13.21
CA ASP A 13 1.43 -7.84 -12.89
C ASP A 13 0.64 -8.70 -11.86
N PRO A 14 0.68 -10.05 -11.94
CA PRO A 14 -0.06 -10.90 -11.01
C PRO A 14 0.28 -10.66 -9.53
N GLU A 15 1.52 -10.32 -9.19
CA GLU A 15 1.89 -10.07 -7.80
C GLU A 15 1.43 -8.68 -7.31
N ASP A 16 1.41 -7.68 -8.18
CA ASP A 16 0.80 -6.37 -7.88
C ASP A 16 -0.73 -6.53 -7.67
N SER A 17 -1.38 -7.30 -8.54
CA SER A 17 -2.81 -7.63 -8.43
C SER A 17 -3.14 -8.36 -7.12
N LYS A 18 -2.23 -9.22 -6.65
CA LYS A 18 -2.37 -9.97 -5.40
C LYS A 18 -2.33 -9.06 -4.19
N ILE A 19 -1.39 -8.12 -4.09
CA ILE A 19 -1.35 -7.19 -2.95
C ILE A 19 -2.56 -6.24 -2.93
N VAL A 20 -3.06 -5.80 -4.10
CA VAL A 20 -4.32 -5.03 -4.20
C VAL A 20 -5.51 -5.87 -3.70
N THR A 21 -5.59 -7.13 -4.10
CA THR A 21 -6.66 -8.06 -3.66
C THR A 21 -6.62 -8.27 -2.15
N LEU A 22 -5.44 -8.45 -1.57
CA LEU A 22 -5.25 -8.62 -0.14
C LEU A 22 -5.62 -7.36 0.65
N ALA A 23 -5.19 -6.18 0.18
CA ALA A 23 -5.55 -4.89 0.77
C ALA A 23 -7.07 -4.68 0.79
N ARG A 24 -7.75 -4.92 -0.34
CA ARG A 24 -9.21 -4.83 -0.46
C ARG A 24 -9.92 -5.82 0.47
N SER A 25 -9.43 -7.05 0.52
CA SER A 25 -10.01 -8.10 1.37
C SER A 25 -9.87 -7.78 2.87
N ALA A 26 -8.71 -7.25 3.28
CA ALA A 26 -8.48 -6.81 4.65
C ALA A 26 -9.45 -5.68 5.05
N ARG A 27 -9.58 -4.66 4.19
CA ARG A 27 -10.53 -3.56 4.37
C ARG A 27 -11.97 -4.06 4.52
N ALA A 28 -12.42 -4.90 3.59
CA ALA A 28 -13.79 -5.40 3.54
C ALA A 28 -14.15 -6.28 4.75
N ARG A 29 -13.19 -7.06 5.28
CA ARG A 29 -13.41 -7.96 6.42
C ARG A 29 -13.89 -7.24 7.67
N ILE A 30 -13.43 -6.01 7.90
CA ILE A 30 -13.74 -5.25 9.12
C ILE A 30 -14.45 -3.91 8.84
N GLY A 31 -14.74 -3.60 7.57
CA GLY A 31 -15.35 -2.33 7.18
C GLY A 31 -14.46 -1.12 7.45
N ALA A 32 -13.13 -1.27 7.35
CA ALA A 32 -12.20 -0.16 7.60
C ALA A 32 -12.29 0.93 6.52
N ALA A 33 -11.84 2.14 6.86
CA ALA A 33 -11.71 3.23 5.89
C ALA A 33 -10.76 2.83 4.75
N GLU A 34 -9.62 2.24 5.10
CA GLU A 34 -8.59 1.80 4.16
C GLU A 34 -8.10 0.40 4.51
N GLY A 35 -7.60 -0.31 3.49
CA GLY A 35 -6.77 -1.50 3.66
C GLY A 35 -5.50 -1.36 2.82
N ALA A 36 -4.42 -2.00 3.27
CA ALA A 36 -3.15 -1.95 2.58
C ALA A 36 -2.44 -3.30 2.64
N ALA A 37 -1.52 -3.51 1.71
CA ALA A 37 -0.62 -4.63 1.69
C ALA A 37 0.74 -4.21 1.14
N VAL A 38 1.82 -4.73 1.72
CA VAL A 38 3.19 -4.56 1.21
C VAL A 38 3.81 -5.93 0.98
N ARG A 39 4.62 -6.04 -0.08
CA ARG A 39 5.42 -7.22 -0.39
C ARG A 39 6.89 -6.91 -0.17
N ASP A 40 7.58 -7.74 0.58
CA ASP A 40 9.01 -7.61 0.83
C ASP A 40 9.86 -8.34 -0.22
N THR A 41 11.17 -8.13 -0.15
CA THR A 41 12.17 -8.74 -1.06
C THR A 41 12.35 -10.24 -0.89
N ASP A 42 11.79 -10.83 0.17
CA ASP A 42 11.79 -12.27 0.41
C ASP A 42 10.47 -12.92 -0.05
N GLY A 43 9.56 -12.15 -0.67
CA GLY A 43 8.27 -12.60 -1.16
C GLY A 43 7.19 -12.74 -0.09
N ARG A 44 7.43 -12.26 1.14
CA ARG A 44 6.43 -12.22 2.23
C ARG A 44 5.50 -11.04 1.99
N THR A 45 4.24 -11.18 2.42
CA THR A 45 3.24 -10.12 2.31
C THR A 45 2.67 -9.76 3.67
N TYR A 46 2.59 -8.47 3.94
CA TYR A 46 2.09 -7.92 5.19
C TYR A 46 0.89 -7.02 4.91
N THR A 47 -0.21 -7.23 5.63
CA THR A 47 -1.46 -6.49 5.42
C THR A 47 -1.78 -5.62 6.62
N GLY A 48 -2.39 -4.46 6.37
CA GLY A 48 -2.83 -3.52 7.39
C GLY A 48 -4.20 -2.94 7.07
N CYS A 49 -4.86 -2.40 8.10
CA CYS A 49 -6.09 -1.61 7.96
C CYS A 49 -5.95 -0.38 8.85
N THR A 50 -6.70 0.68 8.54
CA THR A 50 -6.68 1.93 9.31
C THR A 50 -6.91 1.67 10.79
N VAL A 51 -6.08 2.25 11.66
CA VAL A 51 -6.28 2.27 13.11
C VAL A 51 -6.85 3.64 13.49
N GLY A 52 -8.08 3.64 14.00
CA GLY A 52 -8.84 4.87 14.31
C GLY A 52 -9.01 5.16 15.81
N LEU A 53 -8.05 4.78 16.67
CA LEU A 53 -8.15 5.03 18.11
C LEU A 53 -7.86 6.50 18.45
N THR A 54 -8.26 6.95 19.63
CA THR A 54 -7.97 8.33 20.07
C THR A 54 -6.48 8.58 20.26
N ALA A 55 -5.79 7.64 20.91
CA ALA A 55 -4.38 7.77 21.27
C ALA A 55 -3.40 7.24 20.21
N LEU A 56 -3.89 6.46 19.25
CA LEU A 56 -3.09 5.87 18.19
C LEU A 56 -3.90 5.85 16.90
N ARG A 57 -3.47 6.68 15.95
CA ARG A 57 -4.07 6.76 14.61
C ARG A 57 -3.02 6.41 13.60
N LEU A 58 -3.32 5.43 12.76
CA LEU A 58 -2.42 4.98 11.71
C LEU A 58 -3.23 4.77 10.44
N THR A 59 -2.67 5.18 9.30
CA THR A 59 -3.20 4.80 7.99
C THR A 59 -3.06 3.29 7.81
N ALA A 60 -3.79 2.70 6.84
CA ALA A 60 -3.63 1.28 6.58
C ALA A 60 -2.20 0.93 6.11
N LEU A 61 -1.59 1.81 5.31
CA LEU A 61 -0.26 1.60 4.78
C LEU A 61 0.82 1.68 5.87
N GLN A 62 0.71 2.63 6.81
CA GLN A 62 1.58 2.68 7.98
C GLN A 62 1.52 1.38 8.80
N VAL A 63 0.33 0.80 8.99
CA VAL A 63 0.18 -0.48 9.69
C VAL A 63 0.86 -1.62 8.93
N ALA A 64 0.69 -1.70 7.61
CA ALA A 64 1.32 -2.72 6.79
C ALA A 64 2.85 -2.63 6.82
N VAL A 65 3.40 -1.41 6.68
CA VAL A 65 4.84 -1.14 6.78
C VAL A 65 5.38 -1.46 8.18
N ALA A 66 4.71 -1.00 9.24
CA ALA A 66 5.11 -1.29 10.61
C ALA A 66 5.12 -2.81 10.88
N THR A 67 4.14 -3.54 10.35
CA THR A 67 4.09 -5.00 10.46
C THR A 67 5.27 -5.65 9.75
N ALA A 68 5.59 -5.21 8.53
CA ALA A 68 6.75 -5.70 7.78
C ALA A 68 8.06 -5.46 8.53
N VAL A 69 8.32 -4.21 8.95
CA VAL A 69 9.53 -3.81 9.69
C VAL A 69 9.67 -4.60 10.99
N SER A 70 8.59 -4.68 11.79
CA SER A 70 8.61 -5.42 13.06
C SER A 70 8.79 -6.94 12.87
N SER A 71 8.55 -7.45 11.66
CA SER A 71 8.76 -8.85 11.27
C SER A 71 10.13 -9.10 10.62
N GLY A 72 11.00 -8.08 10.56
CA GLY A 72 12.34 -8.16 9.99
C GLY A 72 12.38 -8.10 8.46
N ALA A 73 11.45 -7.40 7.81
CA ALA A 73 11.61 -7.05 6.40
C ALA A 73 12.67 -5.94 6.27
N GLU A 74 13.70 -6.17 5.46
CA GLU A 74 14.79 -5.21 5.23
C GLU A 74 14.52 -4.26 4.06
N GLY A 75 13.59 -4.63 3.16
CA GLY A 75 13.20 -3.84 2.01
C GLY A 75 11.84 -4.25 1.45
N LEU A 76 11.27 -3.42 0.59
CA LEU A 76 9.98 -3.68 -0.08
C LEU A 76 10.16 -3.74 -1.60
N GLU A 77 9.35 -4.57 -2.25
CA GLU A 77 9.28 -4.63 -3.72
C GLU A 77 8.04 -3.90 -4.26
N ALA A 78 6.98 -3.80 -3.48
CA ALA A 78 5.75 -3.09 -3.85
C ALA A 78 4.86 -2.81 -2.63
N ALA A 79 4.03 -1.78 -2.74
CA ALA A 79 2.98 -1.46 -1.77
C ALA A 79 1.65 -1.17 -2.48
N ALA A 80 0.54 -1.54 -1.85
CA ALA A 80 -0.79 -1.22 -2.33
C ALA A 80 -1.66 -0.67 -1.19
N VAL A 81 -2.47 0.33 -1.51
CA VAL A 81 -3.50 0.88 -0.61
C VAL A 81 -4.83 0.95 -1.34
N VAL A 82 -5.87 0.47 -0.68
CA VAL A 82 -7.27 0.55 -1.12
C VAL A 82 -7.97 1.58 -0.24
N THR A 83 -8.28 2.74 -0.81
CA THR A 83 -8.82 3.90 -0.09
C THR A 83 -9.79 4.68 -0.97
N ALA A 84 -10.70 5.41 -0.34
CA ALA A 84 -11.54 6.39 -1.01
C ALA A 84 -10.84 7.77 -1.15
N ALA A 85 -9.72 7.97 -0.43
CA ALA A 85 -8.93 9.19 -0.53
C ALA A 85 -8.34 9.34 -1.94
N GLY A 86 -8.27 10.58 -2.43
CA GLY A 86 -7.77 10.92 -3.76
C GLY A 86 -6.26 10.79 -3.93
N GLU A 87 -5.53 10.59 -2.84
CA GLU A 87 -4.07 10.52 -2.78
C GLU A 87 -3.66 9.57 -1.65
N VAL A 88 -2.41 9.13 -1.67
CA VAL A 88 -1.80 8.40 -0.55
C VAL A 88 -1.23 9.41 0.43
N ASP A 89 -1.46 9.19 1.73
CA ASP A 89 -0.89 10.01 2.80
C ASP A 89 0.64 10.14 2.69
N ALA A 90 1.17 11.35 2.86
CA ALA A 90 2.56 11.68 2.60
C ALA A 90 3.53 10.94 3.53
N ASP A 91 3.19 10.80 4.82
CA ASP A 91 4.02 10.07 5.78
C ASP A 91 4.01 8.56 5.49
N SER A 92 2.87 8.05 5.02
CA SER A 92 2.75 6.67 4.54
C SER A 92 3.61 6.41 3.31
N MET A 93 3.63 7.35 2.36
CA MET A 93 4.53 7.29 1.19
C MET A 93 5.99 7.33 1.63
N ALA A 94 6.37 8.27 2.50
CA ALA A 94 7.73 8.40 3.01
C ALA A 94 8.20 7.10 3.69
N ALA A 95 7.36 6.48 4.52
CA ALA A 95 7.67 5.22 5.19
C ALA A 95 7.93 4.06 4.20
N VAL A 96 7.18 3.97 3.09
CA VAL A 96 7.48 3.00 2.04
C VAL A 96 8.82 3.32 1.37
N ARG A 97 9.08 4.60 1.06
CA ARG A 97 10.31 5.02 0.38
C ARG A 97 11.58 4.82 1.21
N GLU A 98 11.48 4.82 2.53
CA GLU A 98 12.59 4.44 3.41
C GLU A 98 13.04 2.98 3.22
N LEU A 99 12.08 2.07 2.97
CA LEU A 99 12.39 0.65 2.71
C LEU A 99 12.60 0.34 1.22
N ALA A 100 12.08 1.18 0.34
CA ALA A 100 12.14 0.97 -1.10
C ALA A 100 12.00 2.28 -1.87
N SER A 101 13.13 2.89 -2.21
CA SER A 101 13.17 4.19 -2.90
C SER A 101 12.41 4.17 -4.23
N THR A 102 12.47 3.08 -4.99
CA THR A 102 11.88 3.01 -6.35
C THR A 102 10.68 2.08 -6.48
N ALA A 103 10.29 1.36 -5.41
CA ALA A 103 9.20 0.38 -5.51
C ALA A 103 7.86 1.05 -5.86
N PRO A 104 7.02 0.40 -6.68
CA PRO A 104 5.69 0.89 -6.98
C PRO A 104 4.82 0.99 -5.73
N VAL A 105 4.09 2.10 -5.63
CA VAL A 105 2.95 2.25 -4.73
C VAL A 105 1.68 2.35 -5.57
N LEU A 106 0.77 1.39 -5.38
CA LEU A 106 -0.50 1.31 -6.09
C LEU A 106 -1.63 1.85 -5.20
N ARG A 107 -2.35 2.87 -5.67
CA ARG A 107 -3.62 3.31 -5.06
C ARG A 107 -4.78 2.74 -5.85
N ALA A 108 -5.66 2.03 -5.16
CA ALA A 108 -6.88 1.46 -5.72
C ALA A 108 -8.14 2.02 -5.05
N ASN A 109 -9.23 2.08 -5.81
CA ASN A 109 -10.54 2.45 -5.32
C ASN A 109 -11.20 1.30 -4.52
N GLY A 110 -12.39 1.54 -3.96
CA GLY A 110 -13.11 0.56 -3.13
C GLY A 110 -13.46 -0.75 -3.85
N ASP A 111 -13.54 -0.74 -5.18
CA ASP A 111 -13.81 -1.92 -6.01
C ASP A 111 -12.53 -2.74 -6.28
N GLY A 112 -11.36 -2.18 -5.96
CA GLY A 112 -10.06 -2.79 -6.17
C GLY A 112 -9.44 -2.43 -7.53
N GLU A 113 -9.99 -1.47 -8.25
CA GLU A 113 -9.40 -0.96 -9.48
C GLU A 113 -8.27 0.01 -9.13
N VAL A 114 -7.08 -0.22 -9.68
CA VAL A 114 -5.94 0.68 -9.50
C VAL A 114 -6.18 1.95 -10.30
N VAL A 115 -6.17 3.08 -9.61
CA VAL A 115 -6.43 4.41 -10.18
C VAL A 115 -5.17 5.24 -10.30
N GLU A 116 -4.12 4.86 -9.58
CA GLU A 116 -2.85 5.56 -9.56
C GLU A 116 -1.71 4.60 -9.23
N LEU A 117 -0.61 4.75 -9.97
CA LEU A 117 0.65 4.04 -9.79
C LEU A 117 1.77 5.07 -9.65
N SER A 118 2.40 5.11 -8.48
CA SER A 118 3.57 5.96 -8.23
C SER A 118 4.84 5.11 -8.31
N ARG A 119 5.74 5.45 -9.23
CA ARG A 119 7.09 4.88 -9.35
C ARG A 119 8.10 6.03 -9.44
N GLU A 120 9.24 5.91 -8.74
CA GLU A 120 10.40 6.77 -9.08
C GLU A 120 11.08 6.22 -10.33
N VAL A 121 11.44 7.11 -11.25
CA VAL A 121 12.21 6.81 -12.47
C VAL A 121 13.59 7.44 -12.36
#